data_AF-A0A7X5P7P0-F1
#
_entry.id   AF-A0A7X5P7P0-F1
#
_cell.length_a   1.000
_cell.length_b   1.000
_cell.length_c   1.000
_cell.angle_alpha   90.00
_cell.angle_beta   90.00
_cell.angle_gamma   90.00
#
_symmetry.space_group_name_H-M   'P 1'
#
loop_
_entity.id
_entity.type
_entity.pdbx_description
1 polymer ?
#
loop_
_entity_poly.entity_id
_entity_poly.type
_entity_poly.pdbx_seq_one_letter_code
_entity_poly.pdbx_strand_id
1 'polypeptide(L)'
;MNVTSISLSYLFLGICLISLSFFIYFKILTNNSSKKDEKSEKIVGNMKDPKIWLNRNNRMAYVSLFWSIISLALFIYLKFFTMPTIISILYVIGYIFLIVISVVIAGMKKQEKSI
;
A
#
# COMPACT_ATOMS: atom_id res chain seq x y z
N MET A 1 16.17 15.47 14.97
CA MET A 1 16.62 15.81 13.60
C MET A 1 15.40 16.31 12.85
N ASN A 2 15.54 17.43 12.12
CA ASN A 2 14.41 18.04 11.44
C ASN A 2 14.66 18.10 9.92
N VAL A 3 13.58 18.11 9.14
CA VAL A 3 13.61 18.12 7.67
C VAL A 3 12.77 19.29 7.18
N THR A 4 13.15 19.87 6.04
CA THR A 4 12.37 20.93 5.42
C THR A 4 11.07 20.38 4.84
N SER A 5 9.98 21.13 4.95
CA SER A 5 8.67 20.76 4.40
C SER A 5 8.73 20.49 2.89
N ILE A 6 9.63 21.18 2.18
CA ILE A 6 9.89 20.97 0.75
C ILE A 6 10.42 19.55 0.49
N SER A 7 11.51 19.15 1.14
CA SER A 7 12.07 17.80 0.97
C SER A 7 11.05 16.72 1.39
N LEU A 8 10.33 16.99 2.49
CA LEU A 8 9.30 16.09 2.98
C LEU A 8 8.13 15.90 2.00
N SER A 9 7.73 16.96 1.29
CA SER A 9 6.68 16.86 0.26
C SER A 9 7.07 15.86 -0.84
N TYR A 10 8.31 15.93 -1.36
CA TYR A 10 8.79 15.00 -2.38
C TYR A 10 8.95 13.57 -1.87
N LEU A 11 9.26 13.39 -0.58
CA LEU A 11 9.23 12.08 0.05
C LEU A 11 7.82 11.48 0.01
N PHE A 12 6.79 12.24 0.38
CA PHE A 12 5.39 11.78 0.28
C PHE A 12 4.97 11.50 -1.16
N LEU A 13 5.43 12.30 -2.13
CA LEU A 13 5.21 12.00 -3.54
C LEU A 13 5.85 10.66 -3.94
N GLY A 14 7.07 10.39 -3.48
CA GLY A 14 7.75 9.11 -3.68
C GLY A 14 6.97 7.93 -3.09
N ILE A 15 6.49 8.05 -1.84
CA ILE A 15 5.65 7.02 -1.21
C ILE A 15 4.34 6.83 -1.99
N CYS A 16 3.73 7.91 -2.47
CA CYS A 16 2.52 7.85 -3.28
C CYS A 16 2.74 6.99 -4.53
N LEU A 17 3.82 7.26 -5.28
CA LEU A 17 4.14 6.53 -6.50
C LEU A 17 4.41 5.04 -6.22
N ILE A 18 5.23 4.74 -5.22
CA ILE A 18 5.53 3.35 -4.82
C ILE A 18 4.26 2.61 -4.43
N SER A 19 3.42 3.22 -3.59
CA SER A 19 2.17 2.62 -3.12
C SER A 19 1.17 2.41 -4.27
N LEU A 20 1.11 3.35 -5.21
CA LEU A 20 0.29 3.22 -6.41
C LEU A 20 0.77 2.08 -7.32
N SER A 21 2.09 1.95 -7.51
CA SER A 21 2.67 0.82 -8.25
C SER A 21 2.31 -0.52 -7.61
N PHE A 22 2.37 -0.63 -6.28
CA PHE A 22 1.93 -1.84 -5.58
C PHE A 22 0.43 -2.11 -5.74
N PHE A 23 -0.42 -1.09 -5.66
CA PHE A 23 -1.85 -1.26 -5.93
C PHE A 23 -2.08 -1.83 -7.34
N ILE A 24 -1.47 -1.25 -8.36
CA ILE A 24 -1.60 -1.70 -9.75
C ILE A 24 -1.10 -3.15 -9.86
N TYR A 25 0.06 -3.46 -9.30
CA TYR A 25 0.62 -4.81 -9.29
C TYR A 25 -0.35 -5.84 -8.68
N PHE A 26 -0.81 -5.60 -7.44
CA PHE A 26 -1.72 -6.54 -6.76
C PHE A 26 -3.08 -6.62 -7.44
N LYS A 27 -3.57 -5.52 -8.03
CA LYS A 27 -4.85 -5.51 -8.73
C LYS A 27 -4.80 -6.29 -10.05
N ILE A 28 -3.72 -6.13 -10.82
CA ILE A 28 -3.49 -6.93 -12.03
C ILE A 28 -3.37 -8.41 -11.67
N LEU A 29 -2.58 -8.73 -10.63
CA LEU A 29 -2.38 -10.09 -10.16
C LEU A 29 -3.70 -10.75 -9.76
N THR A 30 -4.52 -10.06 -8.96
CA THR A 30 -5.82 -10.59 -8.51
C THR A 30 -6.83 -10.70 -9.63
N ASN A 31 -6.90 -9.73 -10.54
CA ASN A 31 -7.84 -9.76 -11.67
C ASN A 31 -7.50 -10.88 -12.68
N ASN A 32 -6.21 -11.12 -12.92
CA ASN A 32 -5.78 -12.21 -13.81
C ASN A 32 -5.94 -13.60 -13.17
N SER A 33 -5.91 -13.67 -11.83
CA SER A 33 -6.08 -14.93 -11.09
C SER A 33 -7.53 -15.30 -10.80
N SER A 34 -8.49 -14.37 -10.94
CA SER A 34 -9.91 -14.66 -10.64
C SER A 34 -10.69 -15.23 -11.83
N LYS A 35 -10.19 -15.08 -13.07
CA LYS A 35 -10.83 -15.60 -14.27
C LYS A 35 -10.50 -17.09 -14.44
N LYS A 36 -11.44 -17.92 -14.86
CA LYS A 36 -11.19 -19.35 -15.17
C LYS A 36 -10.58 -19.48 -16.58
N ASP A 37 -9.41 -18.88 -16.78
CA ASP A 37 -8.69 -18.88 -18.06
C ASP A 37 -7.28 -19.51 -17.88
N GLU A 38 -6.61 -19.91 -18.97
CA GLU A 38 -5.23 -20.45 -18.94
C GLU A 38 -4.24 -19.57 -18.14
N LYS A 39 -4.45 -18.24 -18.15
CA LYS A 39 -3.63 -17.29 -17.39
C LYS A 39 -3.76 -17.47 -15.89
N SER A 40 -4.96 -17.80 -15.40
CA SER A 40 -5.20 -18.10 -13.99
C SER A 40 -4.59 -19.44 -13.61
N GLU A 41 -4.67 -20.44 -14.48
CA GLU A 41 -4.05 -21.75 -14.25
C GLU A 41 -2.51 -21.66 -14.15
N LYS A 42 -1.87 -20.74 -14.89
CA LYS A 42 -0.43 -20.45 -14.76
C LYS A 42 -0.04 -19.74 -13.45
N ILE A 43 -0.91 -18.90 -12.90
CA ILE A 43 -0.63 -18.10 -11.69
C ILE A 43 -1.02 -18.85 -10.41
N VAL A 44 -2.17 -19.51 -10.46
CA VAL A 44 -2.80 -20.20 -9.33
C VAL A 44 -2.45 -21.68 -9.33
N GLY A 45 -2.37 -22.34 -10.49
CA GLY A 45 -1.95 -23.73 -10.65
C GLY A 45 -2.50 -24.69 -9.59
N ASN A 46 -1.60 -25.47 -8.98
CA ASN A 46 -1.89 -26.39 -7.87
C ASN A 46 -1.79 -25.74 -6.48
N MET A 47 -2.06 -24.44 -6.36
CA MET A 47 -2.00 -23.75 -5.07
C MET A 47 -3.06 -24.31 -4.12
N LYS A 48 -2.65 -24.66 -2.89
CA LYS A 48 -3.50 -25.35 -1.90
C LYS A 48 -4.77 -24.57 -1.53
N ASP A 49 -4.66 -23.25 -1.35
CA ASP A 49 -5.77 -22.36 -0.95
C ASP A 49 -5.80 -21.07 -1.81
N PRO A 50 -6.27 -21.16 -3.07
CA PRO A 50 -6.18 -20.04 -4.01
C PRO A 50 -7.10 -18.88 -3.64
N LYS A 51 -8.26 -19.17 -3.02
CA LYS A 51 -9.22 -18.17 -2.56
C LYS A 51 -8.64 -17.30 -1.44
N ILE A 52 -7.95 -17.90 -0.46
CA ILE A 52 -7.33 -17.16 0.65
C ILE A 52 -6.20 -16.28 0.12
N TRP A 53 -5.38 -16.81 -0.79
CA TRP A 53 -4.32 -16.05 -1.43
C TRP A 53 -4.85 -14.85 -2.23
N LEU A 54 -5.92 -15.05 -3.02
CA LEU A 54 -6.57 -14.00 -3.78
C LEU A 54 -7.12 -12.90 -2.87
N ASN A 55 -7.82 -13.28 -1.79
CA ASN A 55 -8.40 -12.33 -0.85
C ASN A 55 -7.31 -11.50 -0.15
N ARG A 56 -6.21 -12.15 0.26
CA ARG A 56 -5.04 -11.46 0.84
C ARG A 56 -4.45 -10.44 -0.12
N ASN A 57 -4.19 -10.82 -1.38
CA ASN A 57 -3.63 -9.89 -2.35
C ASN A 57 -4.59 -8.75 -2.71
N ASN A 58 -5.89 -9.02 -2.74
CA ASN A 58 -6.89 -7.97 -2.97
C ASN A 58 -6.90 -6.97 -1.81
N ARG A 59 -6.81 -7.46 -0.57
CA ARG A 59 -6.67 -6.60 0.62
C ARG A 59 -5.38 -5.76 0.55
N MET A 60 -4.25 -6.36 0.18
CA MET A 60 -2.98 -5.66 -0.01
C MET A 60 -3.06 -4.57 -1.09
N ALA A 61 -3.81 -4.81 -2.17
CA ALA A 61 -4.08 -3.80 -3.19
C ALA A 61 -4.76 -2.57 -2.57
N TYR A 62 -5.86 -2.77 -1.85
CA TYR A 62 -6.60 -1.65 -1.24
C TYR A 62 -5.83 -0.93 -0.14
N VAL A 63 -5.01 -1.63 0.65
CA VAL A 63 -4.10 -0.98 1.61
C VAL A 63 -3.06 -0.12 0.90
N SER A 64 -2.51 -0.61 -0.21
CA SER A 64 -1.57 0.17 -1.02
C SER A 64 -2.24 1.41 -1.65
N LEU A 65 -3.48 1.28 -2.12
CA LEU A 65 -4.27 2.40 -2.64
C LEU A 65 -4.55 3.45 -1.55
N PHE A 66 -4.94 3.00 -0.36
CA PHE A 66 -5.19 3.87 0.79
C PHE A 66 -3.95 4.73 1.12
N TRP A 67 -2.78 4.10 1.22
CA TRP A 67 -1.53 4.83 1.49
C TRP A 67 -1.07 5.71 0.33
N SER A 68 -1.40 5.35 -0.91
CA SER A 68 -1.19 6.25 -2.06
C SER A 68 -2.03 7.52 -1.93
N ILE A 69 -3.32 7.40 -1.62
CA ILE A 69 -4.23 8.54 -1.46
C ILE A 69 -3.78 9.45 -0.30
N ILE A 70 -3.45 8.88 0.86
CA ILE A 70 -2.97 9.67 2.01
C ILE A 70 -1.66 10.39 1.68
N SER A 71 -0.71 9.68 1.06
CA SER A 71 0.58 10.28 0.69
C SER A 71 0.40 11.41 -0.33
N LEU A 72 -0.54 11.26 -1.28
CA LEU A 72 -0.88 12.31 -2.23
C LEU A 72 -1.49 13.53 -1.53
N ALA A 73 -2.41 13.32 -0.59
CA ALA A 73 -3.02 14.40 0.18
C ALA A 73 -1.97 15.17 1.00
N LEU A 74 -1.05 14.45 1.65
CA LEU A 74 0.07 15.07 2.41
C LEU A 74 1.03 15.83 1.49
N PHE A 75 1.34 15.28 0.31
CA PHE A 75 2.14 15.98 -0.69
C PHE A 75 1.48 17.29 -1.12
N ILE A 76 0.20 17.25 -1.51
CA ILE A 76 -0.53 18.44 -1.95
C ILE A 76 -0.58 19.48 -0.83
N TYR A 77 -0.90 19.05 0.39
CA TYR A 77 -0.95 19.94 1.55
C TYR A 77 0.40 20.63 1.79
N LEU A 78 1.48 19.86 1.88
CA LEU A 78 2.81 20.41 2.17
C LEU A 78 3.39 21.24 1.01
N LYS A 79 3.06 20.88 -0.23
CA LYS A 79 3.61 21.55 -1.42
C LYS A 79 2.92 22.88 -1.70
N PHE A 80 1.59 22.96 -1.51
CA PHE A 80 0.80 24.10 -1.97
C PHE A 80 0.16 24.92 -0.85
N PHE A 81 -0.06 24.35 0.34
CA PHE A 81 -0.82 25.01 1.42
C PHE A 81 0.03 25.34 2.64
N THR A 82 1.30 24.93 2.69
CA THR A 82 2.22 25.30 3.79
C THR A 82 3.37 26.15 3.28
N MET A 83 3.68 27.22 3.99
CA MET A 83 4.94 27.93 3.79
C MET A 83 6.13 27.02 4.14
N PRO A 84 7.34 27.28 3.60
CA PRO A 84 8.53 26.53 3.94
C PRO A 84 8.78 26.55 5.46
N THR A 85 8.70 25.38 6.10
CA THR A 85 8.91 25.22 7.54
C THR A 85 9.77 24.00 7.82
N ILE A 86 10.17 23.86 9.09
CA ILE A 86 10.99 22.77 9.57
C ILE A 86 10.07 21.80 10.33
N ILE A 87 10.03 20.54 9.91
CA ILE A 87 9.19 19.50 10.49
C ILE A 87 10.09 18.46 11.15
N SER A 88 9.69 17.98 12.33
CA SER A 88 10.42 16.93 13.05
C SER A 88 10.41 15.61 12.27
N ILE A 89 11.56 14.94 12.17
CA ILE A 89 11.68 13.62 11.53
C ILE A 89 10.79 12.56 12.20
N LEU A 90 10.42 12.76 13.47
CA LEU A 90 9.59 11.82 14.24
C LEU A 90 8.24 11.57 13.56
N TYR A 91 7.65 12.59 12.92
CA TYR A 91 6.41 12.42 12.16
C TYR A 91 6.58 11.50 10.95
N VAL A 92 7.74 11.57 10.28
CA VAL A 92 8.07 10.70 9.14
C VAL A 92 8.25 9.26 9.60
N ILE A 93 8.95 9.05 10.71
CA ILE A 93 9.16 7.73 11.30
C ILE A 93 7.82 7.12 11.72
N GLY A 94 6.97 7.89 12.40
CA GLY A 94 5.63 7.46 12.78
C GLY A 94 4.77 7.09 11.57
N TYR A 95 4.85 7.89 10.50
CA TYR A 95 4.15 7.62 9.25
C TYR A 95 4.58 6.30 8.59
N ILE A 96 5.89 6.05 8.46
CA ILE A 96 6.43 4.80 7.92
C ILE A 96 6.01 3.62 8.80
N PHE A 97 6.06 3.78 10.13
CA PHE A 97 5.66 2.74 11.07
C PHE A 97 4.19 2.34 10.90
N LEU A 98 3.29 3.31 10.69
CA LEU A 98 1.87 3.04 10.40
C LEU A 98 1.67 2.30 9.08
N ILE A 99 2.45 2.62 8.04
CA ILE A 99 2.43 1.86 6.77
C ILE A 99 2.83 0.41 7.02
N VAL A 100 3.95 0.18 7.72
CA VAL A 100 4.45 -1.17 8.01
C VAL A 100 3.41 -1.98 8.78
N ILE A 101 2.84 -1.42 9.85
CA ILE A 101 1.79 -2.09 10.63
C ILE A 101 0.59 -2.45 9.74
N SER A 102 0.13 -1.50 8.91
CA SER A 102 -1.03 -1.72 8.04
C SER A 102 -0.78 -2.86 7.04
N VAL A 103 0.41 -2.90 6.46
CA VAL A 103 0.84 -3.95 5.52
C VAL A 103 0.93 -5.31 6.23
N VAL A 104 1.51 -5.37 7.43
CA VAL A 104 1.60 -6.60 8.22
C VAL A 104 0.21 -7.13 8.56
N ILE A 105 -0.67 -6.28 9.12
CA ILE A 105 -2.05 -6.65 9.48
C ILE A 105 -2.85 -7.10 8.25
N ALA A 106 -2.62 -6.48 7.09
CA ALA A 106 -3.26 -6.86 5.84
C ALA A 106 -2.76 -8.20 5.30
N GLY A 107 -1.47 -8.49 5.46
CA GLY A 107 -0.81 -9.71 5.00
C GLY A 107 -0.99 -10.92 5.92
N MET A 108 -1.37 -10.73 7.19
CA MET A 108 -1.62 -11.83 8.12
C MET A 108 -2.79 -12.70 7.63
N LYS A 109 -2.58 -14.02 7.64
CA LYS A 109 -3.64 -15.01 7.33
C LYS A 109 -4.70 -14.87 8.41
N LYS A 110 -5.90 -14.42 8.03
CA LYS A 110 -7.06 -14.47 8.93
C LYS A 110 -7.30 -15.96 9.20
N GLN A 111 -7.01 -16.43 10.41
CA GLN A 111 -7.53 -17.70 10.87
C GLN A 111 -9.04 -17.49 10.93
N GLU A 112 -9.77 -17.97 9.92
CA GLU A 112 -11.18 -18.26 10.10
C GLU A 112 -11.23 -19.27 11.24
N LYS A 113 -11.54 -18.80 12.45
CA LYS A 113 -12.11 -19.67 13.47
C LYS A 113 -13.38 -20.21 12.83
N SER A 114 -13.34 -21.45 12.39
CA SER A 114 -14.54 -22.25 12.16
C SER A 114 -15.29 -22.29 13.48
N ILE A 115 -16.35 -21.51 13.58
CA ILE A 115 -17.39 -21.69 14.59
C ILE A 115 -18.36 -22.72 14.02
#